data_AF-A0A0D2QZN3-F1
#
_entry.id   AF-A0A0D2QZN3-F1
#
_cell.length_a   1.000
_cell.length_b   1.000
_cell.length_c   1.000
_cell.angle_alpha   90.00
_cell.angle_beta   90.00
_cell.angle_gamma   90.00
#
_symmetry.space_group_name_H-M   'P 1'
#
loop_
_entity.id
_entity.type
_entity.pdbx_description
1 polymer ?
#
loop_
_entity_poly.entity_id
_entity_poly.type
_entity_poly.pdbx_seq_one_letter_code
_entity_poly.pdbx_strand_id
1 'polypeptide(L)'
;MLARLASRRFLEIRQAFRQSSQASRSLSTALNYHLDSPDNNPDLPWEFSEANKQKVKEILSHYPSNYKQSAVIPLLDLAQQQHGGWLPVSAMNAVAKVIEVAPIRVYEVATFYSMFNRSKVGKYHLLVCGTTPCMIRGSREIEETLLNHLGVKRNEVTSDGLFSVGEMECMLLITPMDLKDTHIITMKILPQKELLR
;
A
#
# COMPACT_ATOMS: atom_id res chain seq x y z
N MET A 1 7.90 -21.07 -52.98
CA MET A 1 7.80 -19.74 -52.33
C MET A 1 6.67 -19.64 -51.29
N LEU A 2 5.51 -20.26 -51.51
CA LEU A 2 4.36 -20.25 -50.58
C LEU A 2 4.65 -20.85 -49.18
N ALA A 3 5.45 -21.92 -49.10
CA ALA A 3 5.79 -22.56 -47.82
C ALA A 3 6.60 -21.64 -46.87
N ARG A 4 7.43 -20.74 -47.40
CA ARG A 4 8.21 -19.79 -46.57
C ARG A 4 7.34 -18.68 -46.02
N LEU A 5 6.33 -18.22 -46.77
CA LEU A 5 5.36 -17.21 -46.32
C LEU A 5 4.46 -17.75 -45.21
N ALA A 6 4.01 -19.00 -45.32
CA ALA A 6 3.25 -19.66 -44.27
C ALA A 6 4.06 -19.78 -42.96
N SER A 7 5.33 -20.18 -43.04
CA SER A 7 6.21 -20.30 -41.86
C SER A 7 6.45 -18.98 -41.13
N ARG A 8 6.55 -17.86 -41.87
CA ARG A 8 6.71 -16.52 -41.28
C ARG A 8 5.44 -16.04 -40.56
N ARG A 9 4.27 -16.26 -41.17
CA ARG A 9 2.98 -15.98 -40.50
C ARG A 9 2.77 -16.82 -39.25
N PHE A 10 3.15 -18.09 -39.25
CA PHE A 10 3.06 -18.95 -38.06
C PHE A 10 4.02 -18.51 -36.95
N LEU A 11 5.20 -17.99 -37.29
CA LEU A 11 6.15 -17.43 -36.32
C LEU A 11 5.65 -16.11 -35.71
N GLU A 12 5.05 -15.22 -36.50
CA GLU A 12 4.44 -13.98 -36.02
C GLU A 12 3.25 -14.25 -35.08
N ILE A 13 2.39 -15.22 -35.42
CA ILE A 13 1.27 -15.64 -34.55
C ILE A 13 1.80 -16.24 -33.24
N ARG A 14 2.90 -17.02 -33.28
CA ARG A 14 3.56 -17.53 -32.07
C ARG A 14 4.19 -16.44 -31.22
N GLN A 15 4.72 -15.38 -31.82
CA GLN A 15 5.27 -14.23 -31.09
C GLN A 15 4.16 -13.41 -30.42
N ALA A 16 3.03 -13.19 -31.10
CA ALA A 16 1.88 -12.51 -30.52
C ALA A 16 1.28 -13.25 -29.30
N PHE A 17 1.31 -14.59 -29.29
CA PHE A 17 0.86 -15.41 -28.16
C PHE A 17 1.91 -15.56 -27.03
N ARG A 18 3.17 -15.15 -27.24
CA ARG A 18 4.23 -15.25 -26.22
C ARG A 18 4.24 -14.07 -25.25
N GLN A 19 3.49 -13.01 -25.51
CA GLN A 19 3.50 -11.78 -24.72
C GLN A 19 2.48 -11.73 -23.58
N SER A 20 1.63 -12.74 -23.39
CA SER A 20 0.86 -12.84 -22.15
C SER A 20 1.69 -13.56 -21.07
N SER A 21 2.84 -12.99 -20.72
CA SER A 21 3.35 -13.18 -19.36
C SER A 21 2.35 -12.48 -18.44
N GLN A 22 1.27 -13.17 -18.08
CA GLN A 22 0.51 -12.80 -16.90
C GLN A 22 1.52 -12.81 -15.75
N ALA A 23 2.05 -11.64 -15.42
CA ALA A 23 2.71 -11.43 -14.16
C ALA A 23 1.70 -11.87 -13.11
N SER A 24 2.03 -12.94 -12.39
CA SER A 24 1.29 -13.35 -11.20
C SER A 24 1.16 -12.10 -10.34
N ARG A 25 -0.07 -11.62 -10.16
CA ARG A 25 -0.33 -10.38 -9.44
C ARG A 25 0.16 -10.54 -8.00
N SER A 26 1.32 -9.96 -7.68
CA SER A 26 1.78 -9.86 -6.31
C SER A 26 0.94 -8.77 -5.64
N LEU A 27 0.07 -9.18 -4.71
CA LEU A 27 -0.62 -8.28 -3.80
C LEU A 27 0.40 -7.39 -3.07
N SER A 28 -0.03 -6.20 -2.67
CA SER A 28 0.78 -5.10 -2.12
C SER A 28 1.52 -5.40 -0.80
N THR A 29 1.54 -6.64 -0.29
CA THR A 29 2.42 -7.06 0.81
C THR A 29 2.66 -8.56 0.74
N ALA A 30 3.82 -8.98 0.22
CA ALA A 30 4.04 -10.34 -0.28
C ALA A 30 4.09 -11.46 0.79
N LEU A 31 4.16 -11.15 2.09
CA LEU A 31 4.24 -12.15 3.16
C LEU A 31 3.16 -11.91 4.22
N ASN A 32 2.44 -12.95 4.63
CA ASN A 32 1.41 -12.90 5.69
C ASN A 32 1.93 -13.25 7.09
N TYR A 33 3.23 -13.44 7.22
CA TYR A 33 3.91 -13.70 8.48
C TYR A 33 5.06 -12.70 8.65
N HIS A 34 5.54 -12.56 9.89
CA HIS A 34 6.64 -11.68 10.22
C HIS A 34 7.98 -12.41 10.09
N LEU A 35 8.99 -11.68 9.60
CA LEU A 35 10.39 -12.06 9.67
C LEU A 35 11.12 -10.96 10.44
N ASP A 36 11.81 -11.36 11.50
CA ASP A 36 12.53 -10.42 12.34
C ASP A 36 13.65 -9.77 11.55
N SER A 37 13.70 -8.45 11.60
CA SER A 37 14.75 -7.64 11.00
C SER A 37 15.24 -6.62 12.02
N PRO A 38 16.45 -6.06 11.87
CA PRO A 38 16.97 -5.07 12.82
C PRO A 38 16.04 -3.85 13.00
N ASP A 39 15.29 -3.49 11.96
CA ASP A 39 14.36 -2.37 11.95
C ASP A 39 12.94 -2.73 12.41
N ASN A 40 12.57 -4.00 12.35
CA ASN A 40 11.23 -4.50 12.67
C ASN A 40 11.36 -5.80 13.46
N ASN A 41 11.29 -5.68 14.78
CA ASN A 41 11.34 -6.76 15.75
C ASN A 41 10.35 -6.42 16.89
N PRO A 42 9.61 -7.39 17.46
CA PRO A 42 8.78 -7.20 18.64
C PRO A 42 9.48 -6.59 19.87
N ASP A 43 10.80 -6.76 20.02
CA ASP A 43 11.58 -6.28 21.17
C ASP A 43 11.83 -4.77 21.15
N LEU A 44 11.64 -4.11 20.01
CA LEU A 44 11.85 -2.67 19.89
C LEU A 44 10.79 -1.89 20.69
N PRO A 45 11.19 -0.98 21.59
CA PRO A 45 10.22 -0.16 22.31
C PRO A 45 9.53 0.81 21.36
N TRP A 46 8.21 0.73 21.28
CA TRP A 46 7.38 1.65 20.51
C TRP A 46 6.20 2.12 21.34
N GLU A 47 5.99 3.44 21.37
CA GLU A 47 4.86 4.07 22.04
C GLU A 47 4.31 5.24 21.21
N PHE A 48 3.06 5.62 21.46
CA PHE A 48 2.46 6.82 20.86
C PHE A 48 3.15 8.09 21.38
N SER A 49 3.32 9.08 20.50
CA SER A 49 3.78 10.42 20.92
C SER A 49 2.73 11.10 21.81
N GLU A 50 3.14 12.07 22.64
CA GLU A 50 2.22 12.77 23.55
C GLU A 50 1.02 13.42 22.83
N ALA A 51 1.25 13.99 21.64
CA ALA A 51 0.17 14.53 20.81
C ALA A 51 -0.79 13.42 20.32
N ASN A 52 -0.26 12.24 19.96
CA ASN A 52 -1.09 11.12 19.52
C ASN A 52 -1.79 10.43 20.69
N LYS A 53 -1.24 10.43 21.91
CA LYS A 53 -1.92 9.91 23.11
C LYS A 53 -3.24 10.62 23.38
N GLN A 54 -3.35 11.92 23.06
CA GLN A 54 -4.62 12.65 23.16
C GLN A 54 -5.64 12.13 22.14
N LYS A 55 -5.23 11.96 20.88
CA LYS A 55 -6.07 11.39 19.81
C LYS A 55 -6.50 9.95 20.12
N VAL A 56 -5.62 9.15 20.73
CA VAL A 56 -5.96 7.78 21.17
C VAL A 56 -7.11 7.81 22.16
N LYS A 57 -7.08 8.71 23.15
CA LYS A 57 -8.19 8.87 24.11
C LYS A 57 -9.48 9.31 23.44
N GLU A 58 -9.40 10.23 22.50
CA GLU A 58 -10.55 10.68 21.69
C GLU A 58 -11.16 9.53 20.90
N ILE A 59 -10.35 8.76 20.16
CA ILE A 59 -10.80 7.61 19.38
C ILE A 59 -11.47 6.57 20.28
N LEU A 60 -10.89 6.28 21.45
CA LEU A 60 -11.47 5.34 22.41
C LEU A 60 -12.80 5.84 22.98
N SER A 61 -13.02 7.16 23.07
CA SER A 61 -14.26 7.74 23.59
C SER A 61 -15.47 7.55 22.67
N HIS A 62 -15.24 7.30 21.37
CA HIS A 62 -16.32 7.02 20.42
C HIS A 62 -16.95 5.64 20.61
N TYR A 63 -16.26 4.73 21.31
CA TYR A 63 -16.70 3.36 21.51
C TYR A 63 -17.04 3.12 22.99
N PRO A 64 -18.01 2.24 23.28
CA PRO A 64 -18.34 1.90 24.65
C PRO A 64 -17.18 1.13 25.31
N SER A 65 -17.07 1.25 26.63
CA SER A 65 -15.92 0.76 27.41
C SER A 65 -15.68 -0.75 27.30
N ASN A 66 -16.71 -1.53 27.00
CA ASN A 66 -16.66 -2.98 26.82
C ASN A 66 -16.24 -3.42 25.40
N TYR A 67 -16.37 -2.56 24.39
CA TYR A 67 -16.02 -2.85 22.99
C TYR A 67 -14.90 -1.95 22.46
N LYS A 68 -13.85 -1.73 23.27
CA LYS A 68 -12.65 -0.99 22.86
C LYS A 68 -11.98 -1.58 21.60
N GLN A 69 -12.17 -2.87 21.32
CA GLN A 69 -11.66 -3.55 20.13
C GLN A 69 -12.08 -2.87 18.82
N SER A 70 -13.24 -2.21 18.79
CA SER A 70 -13.72 -1.48 17.61
C SER A 70 -12.80 -0.32 17.20
N ALA A 71 -11.96 0.18 18.11
CA ALA A 71 -10.97 1.22 17.85
C ALA A 71 -9.69 0.71 17.15
N VAL A 72 -9.57 -0.58 16.85
CA VAL A 72 -8.32 -1.16 16.30
C VAL A 72 -7.91 -0.54 14.96
N ILE A 73 -8.86 -0.31 14.05
CA ILE A 73 -8.59 0.27 12.72
C ILE A 73 -8.06 1.71 12.84
N PRO A 74 -8.75 2.65 13.50
CA PRO A 74 -8.25 4.03 13.62
C PRO A 74 -6.96 4.12 14.45
N LEU A 75 -6.75 3.25 15.45
CA LEU A 75 -5.51 3.24 16.23
C LEU A 75 -4.31 2.71 15.43
N LEU A 76 -4.52 1.66 14.62
CA LEU A 76 -3.49 1.19 13.68
C LEU A 76 -3.19 2.23 12.61
N ASP A 77 -4.20 2.93 12.11
CA ASP A 77 -3.98 4.00 11.14
C ASP A 77 -3.14 5.12 11.75
N LEU A 78 -3.47 5.57 12.96
CA LEU A 78 -2.70 6.56 13.70
C LEU A 78 -1.24 6.11 13.94
N ALA A 79 -1.04 4.84 14.27
CA ALA A 79 0.30 4.26 14.44
C ALA A 79 1.10 4.26 13.12
N GLN A 80 0.46 3.94 12.00
CA GLN A 80 1.05 3.98 10.67
C GLN A 80 1.45 5.42 10.30
N GLN A 81 0.61 6.40 10.63
CA GLN A 81 0.90 7.81 10.40
C GLN A 81 2.10 8.29 11.23
N GLN A 82 2.17 7.89 12.51
CA GLN A 82 3.28 8.25 13.40
C GLN A 82 4.61 7.65 12.93
N HIS A 83 4.60 6.41 12.43
CA HIS A 83 5.81 5.68 12.08
C HIS A 83 6.26 5.89 10.62
N GLY A 84 5.72 6.91 9.93
CA GLY A 84 6.18 7.29 8.60
C GLY A 84 5.65 6.41 7.46
N GLY A 85 4.45 5.82 7.63
CA GLY A 85 3.70 5.21 6.53
C GLY A 85 3.65 3.68 6.53
N TRP A 86 4.30 3.03 7.50
CA TRP A 86 4.27 1.58 7.68
C TRP A 86 4.14 1.20 9.16
N LEU A 87 3.81 -0.07 9.42
CA LEU A 87 3.51 -0.61 10.73
C LEU A 87 4.51 -1.68 11.14
N PRO A 88 5.38 -1.40 12.12
CA PRO A 88 6.23 -2.41 12.73
C PRO A 88 5.41 -3.26 13.71
N VAL A 89 5.91 -4.46 13.99
CA VAL A 89 5.29 -5.40 14.93
C VAL A 89 5.21 -4.81 16.34
N SER A 90 6.23 -4.04 16.75
CA SER A 90 6.23 -3.30 18.01
C SER A 90 5.06 -2.31 18.14
N ALA A 91 4.70 -1.61 17.05
CA ALA A 91 3.55 -0.69 17.04
C ALA A 91 2.23 -1.45 17.18
N MET A 92 2.09 -2.59 16.49
CA MET A 92 0.91 -3.46 16.62
C MET A 92 0.76 -4.00 18.05
N ASN A 93 1.88 -4.39 18.69
CA ASN A 93 1.90 -4.81 20.09
C ASN A 93 1.51 -3.68 21.05
N ALA A 94 1.96 -2.45 20.79
CA ALA A 94 1.56 -1.30 21.59
C ALA A 94 0.07 -0.99 21.46
N VAL A 95 -0.49 -1.07 20.25
CA VAL A 95 -1.93 -0.93 20.02
C VAL A 95 -2.72 -2.02 20.75
N ALA A 96 -2.24 -3.28 20.72
CA ALA A 96 -2.85 -4.39 21.44
C ALA A 96 -2.91 -4.13 22.95
N LYS A 97 -1.84 -3.58 23.53
CA LYS A 97 -1.78 -3.19 24.95
C LYS A 97 -2.79 -2.09 25.29
N VAL A 98 -2.95 -1.08 24.42
CA VAL A 98 -3.90 0.03 24.63
C VAL A 98 -5.36 -0.44 24.60
N ILE A 99 -5.67 -1.39 23.71
CA ILE A 99 -7.02 -1.91 23.49
C ILE A 99 -7.36 -3.07 24.44
N GLU A 100 -6.36 -3.61 25.16
CA GLU A 100 -6.49 -4.75 26.07
C GLU A 100 -6.92 -6.05 25.35
N VAL A 101 -6.44 -6.25 24.12
CA VAL A 101 -6.71 -7.45 23.31
C VAL A 101 -5.44 -8.24 23.04
N ALA A 102 -5.59 -9.54 22.76
CA ALA A 102 -4.46 -10.37 22.35
C ALA A 102 -3.83 -9.81 21.05
N PRO A 103 -2.48 -9.71 20.94
CA PRO A 103 -1.81 -9.15 19.77
C PRO A 103 -2.19 -9.80 18.45
N ILE A 104 -2.52 -11.09 18.48
CA ILE A 104 -2.96 -11.85 17.29
C ILE A 104 -4.16 -11.21 16.59
N ARG A 105 -5.11 -10.63 17.34
CA ARG A 105 -6.30 -9.97 16.75
C ARG A 105 -5.92 -8.69 16.01
N VAL A 106 -4.87 -8.01 16.47
CA VAL A 106 -4.33 -6.83 15.80
C VAL A 106 -3.56 -7.24 14.54
N TYR A 107 -2.81 -8.33 14.60
CA TYR A 107 -2.12 -8.88 13.42
C TYR A 107 -3.09 -9.34 12.33
N GLU A 108 -4.19 -10.00 12.69
CA GLU A 108 -5.25 -10.37 11.75
C GLU A 108 -5.79 -9.14 11.02
N VAL A 109 -6.14 -8.08 11.74
CA VAL A 109 -6.62 -6.82 11.15
C VAL A 109 -5.56 -6.18 10.25
N ALA A 110 -4.31 -6.09 10.73
CA ALA A 110 -3.22 -5.47 9.99
C ALA A 110 -2.83 -6.21 8.69
N THR A 111 -3.04 -7.52 8.66
CA THR A 111 -2.81 -8.36 7.47
C THR A 111 -4.02 -8.40 6.53
N PHE A 112 -5.22 -8.26 7.08
CA PHE A 112 -6.48 -8.33 6.33
C PHE A 112 -6.74 -7.07 5.49
N TYR A 113 -6.51 -5.88 6.06
CA TYR A 113 -6.75 -4.63 5.34
C TYR A 113 -5.53 -4.20 4.52
N SER A 114 -5.72 -4.02 3.21
CA SER A 114 -4.68 -3.63 2.24
C SER A 114 -4.10 -2.22 2.45
N MET A 115 -4.72 -1.39 3.29
CA MET A 115 -4.24 -0.03 3.60
C MET A 115 -3.03 -0.02 4.55
N PHE A 116 -2.87 -1.09 5.33
CA PHE A 116 -1.84 -1.20 6.35
C PHE A 116 -0.56 -1.77 5.74
N ASN A 117 0.42 -0.89 5.55
CA ASN A 117 1.73 -1.29 5.02
C ASN A 117 2.53 -1.94 6.15
N ARG A 118 2.95 -3.19 5.98
CA ARG A 118 3.75 -3.93 6.98
C ARG A 118 5.25 -3.92 6.68
N SER A 119 5.60 -3.52 5.46
CA SER A 119 6.95 -3.25 5.00
C SER A 119 7.15 -1.75 4.81
N LYS A 120 8.40 -1.31 4.88
CA LYS A 120 8.78 0.07 4.60
C LYS A 120 8.30 0.48 3.21
N VAL A 121 7.59 1.60 3.15
CA VAL A 121 7.21 2.27 1.91
C VAL A 121 7.93 3.61 1.83
N GLY A 122 8.05 4.17 0.63
CA GLY A 122 8.61 5.52 0.47
C GLY A 122 7.73 6.57 1.15
N LYS A 123 8.27 7.79 1.34
CA LYS A 123 7.52 8.93 1.90
C LYS A 123 6.17 9.14 1.19
N TYR A 124 6.14 8.91 -0.11
CA TYR A 124 4.97 8.93 -0.95
C TYR A 124 4.71 7.53 -1.50
N HIS A 125 3.58 6.97 -1.12
CA HIS A 125 3.09 5.71 -1.67
C HIS A 125 2.03 6.01 -2.75
N LEU A 126 2.43 5.84 -4.01
CA LEU A 126 1.61 6.08 -5.19
C LEU A 126 0.78 4.83 -5.46
N LEU A 127 -0.52 4.93 -5.26
CA LEU A 127 -1.46 3.84 -5.48
C LEU A 127 -2.20 4.04 -6.80
N VAL A 128 -2.05 3.09 -7.72
CA VAL A 128 -2.73 3.10 -9.02
C VAL A 128 -3.85 2.07 -9.02
N CYS A 129 -5.03 2.49 -9.47
CA CYS A 129 -6.19 1.61 -9.56
C CYS A 129 -6.07 0.62 -10.73
N GLY A 130 -6.11 -0.69 -10.43
CA GLY A 130 -6.01 -1.77 -11.43
C GLY A 130 -7.35 -2.37 -11.88
N THR A 131 -8.48 -1.86 -11.38
CA THR A 131 -9.80 -2.45 -11.68
C THR A 131 -10.26 -2.21 -13.11
N THR A 132 -11.17 -3.06 -13.59
CA THR A 132 -11.69 -3.04 -14.96
C THR A 132 -12.10 -1.64 -15.46
N PRO A 133 -12.86 -0.81 -14.71
CA PRO A 133 -13.23 0.53 -15.18
C PRO A 133 -12.04 1.46 -15.44
N CYS A 134 -10.99 1.38 -14.62
CA CYS A 134 -9.76 2.14 -14.82
C CYS A 134 -8.88 1.50 -15.90
N MET A 135 -8.89 0.17 -16.01
CA MET A 135 -8.13 -0.58 -17.00
C MET A 135 -8.56 -0.24 -18.43
N ILE A 136 -9.87 -0.20 -18.71
CA ILE A 136 -10.39 0.17 -20.04
C ILE A 136 -10.09 1.62 -20.41
N ARG A 137 -9.76 2.47 -19.42
CA ARG A 137 -9.38 3.86 -19.60
C ARG A 137 -7.86 4.08 -19.62
N GLY A 138 -7.06 3.01 -19.71
CA GLY A 138 -5.60 3.12 -19.85
C GLY A 138 -4.81 3.23 -18.54
N SER A 139 -5.38 2.85 -17.37
CA SER A 139 -4.63 2.88 -16.10
C SER A 139 -3.32 2.07 -16.10
N ARG A 140 -3.24 1.01 -16.91
CA ARG A 140 -2.01 0.22 -17.07
C ARG A 140 -0.88 1.02 -17.74
N GLU A 141 -1.21 1.83 -18.74
CA GLU A 141 -0.24 2.70 -19.41
C GLU A 141 0.30 3.75 -18.43
N ILE A 142 -0.56 4.25 -17.53
CA ILE A 142 -0.17 5.17 -16.46
C ILE A 142 0.78 4.46 -15.48
N GLU A 143 0.45 3.25 -15.03
CA GLU A 143 1.31 2.48 -14.13
C GLU A 143 2.68 2.20 -14.76
N GLU A 144 2.71 1.73 -16.01
CA GLU A 144 3.96 1.46 -16.73
C GLU A 144 4.80 2.72 -16.90
N THR A 145 4.17 3.85 -17.24
CA THR A 145 4.86 5.15 -17.35
C THR A 145 5.46 5.58 -16.02
N LEU A 146 4.74 5.40 -14.91
CA LEU A 146 5.22 5.71 -13.56
C LEU A 146 6.41 4.84 -13.16
N LEU A 147 6.32 3.52 -13.40
CA LEU A 147 7.41 2.58 -13.11
C LEU A 147 8.65 2.88 -13.95
N ASN A 148 8.47 3.20 -15.23
CA ASN A 148 9.57 3.56 -16.13
C ASN A 148 10.23 4.90 -15.75
N HIS A 149 9.44 5.89 -15.33
CA HIS A 149 9.96 7.19 -14.89
C HIS A 149 10.75 7.09 -13.58
N LEU A 150 10.25 6.28 -12.63
CA LEU A 150 10.89 6.09 -11.34
C LEU A 150 12.01 5.03 -11.38
N GLY A 151 12.06 4.19 -12.41
CA GLY A 151 13.06 3.13 -12.57
C GLY A 151 12.94 2.01 -11.52
N VAL A 152 11.77 1.80 -10.93
CA VAL A 152 11.51 0.81 -9.89
C VAL A 152 10.53 -0.26 -10.35
N LYS A 153 10.56 -1.45 -9.73
CA LYS A 153 9.48 -2.41 -9.91
C LYS A 153 8.33 -2.09 -8.95
N ARG A 154 7.18 -2.72 -9.21
CA ARG A 154 6.00 -2.63 -8.34
C ARG A 154 6.34 -3.05 -6.91
N ASN A 155 5.86 -2.28 -5.94
CA ASN A 155 6.11 -2.42 -4.50
C ASN A 155 7.58 -2.28 -4.06
N GLU A 156 8.48 -1.82 -4.93
CA GLU A 156 9.82 -1.41 -4.55
C GLU A 156 9.84 0.08 -4.19
N VAL A 157 10.78 0.45 -3.32
CA VAL A 157 11.04 1.85 -2.96
C VAL A 157 12.19 2.35 -3.81
N THR A 158 12.08 3.57 -4.34
CA THR A 158 13.17 4.22 -5.08
C THR A 158 14.42 4.34 -4.20
N SER A 159 15.61 4.38 -4.81
CA SER A 159 16.89 4.58 -4.10
C SER A 159 16.87 5.78 -3.16
N ASP A 160 16.09 6.81 -3.51
CA ASP A 160 15.99 8.07 -2.78
C ASP A 160 15.06 7.97 -1.56
N GLY A 161 14.36 6.84 -1.36
CA GLY A 161 13.42 6.62 -0.27
C GLY A 161 12.11 7.43 -0.36
N LEU A 162 11.94 8.21 -1.43
CA LEU A 162 10.82 9.14 -1.56
C LEU A 162 9.55 8.49 -2.12
N PHE A 163 9.67 7.67 -3.16
CA PHE A 163 8.51 7.13 -3.88
C PHE A 163 8.45 5.61 -3.80
N SER A 164 7.23 5.09 -3.80
CA SER A 164 6.93 3.67 -3.98
C SER A 164 5.63 3.58 -4.77
N VAL A 165 5.54 2.62 -5.70
CA VAL A 165 4.36 2.43 -6.54
C VAL A 165 3.69 1.11 -6.19
N GLY A 166 2.41 1.17 -5.85
CA GLY A 166 1.57 0.01 -5.55
C GLY A 166 0.31 -0.01 -6.40
N GLU A 167 -0.22 -1.21 -6.66
CA GLU A 167 -1.55 -1.38 -7.25
C GLU A 167 -2.59 -1.48 -6.12
N MET A 168 -3.71 -0.80 -6.28
CA MET A 168 -4.88 -0.94 -5.41
C MET A 168 -6.13 -1.20 -6.26
N GLU A 169 -7.14 -1.77 -5.63
CA GLU A 169 -8.44 -2.02 -6.25
C GLU A 169 -9.27 -0.71 -6.33
N CYS A 170 -10.56 -0.85 -6.65
CA CYS A 170 -11.46 0.27 -6.96
C CYS A 170 -11.48 1.34 -5.86
N MET A 171 -11.23 2.60 -6.23
CA MET A 171 -11.26 3.77 -5.35
C MET A 171 -12.55 4.59 -5.46
N LEU A 172 -13.61 4.02 -6.06
CA LEU A 172 -14.93 4.64 -6.25
C LEU A 172 -14.95 5.93 -7.12
N LEU A 173 -13.84 6.28 -7.77
CA LEU A 173 -13.77 7.37 -8.73
C LEU A 173 -13.87 6.79 -10.16
N ILE A 174 -14.95 7.14 -10.85
CA ILE A 174 -15.36 6.50 -12.12
C ILE A 174 -14.54 7.02 -13.32
N THR A 175 -13.62 7.97 -13.11
CA THR A 175 -12.75 8.51 -14.16
C THR A 175 -11.29 8.41 -13.70
N PRO A 176 -10.34 8.00 -14.57
CA PRO A 176 -8.95 8.34 -14.36
C PRO A 176 -8.87 9.86 -14.51
N MET A 177 -8.91 10.52 -13.35
CA MET A 177 -9.08 11.95 -13.25
C MET A 177 -7.88 12.64 -13.89
N ASP A 178 -8.17 13.66 -14.68
CA ASP A 178 -7.20 14.55 -15.34
C ASP A 178 -6.03 14.88 -14.41
N LEU A 179 -4.82 14.72 -14.93
CA LEU A 179 -3.51 15.08 -14.35
C LEU A 179 -3.37 16.58 -13.96
N LYS A 180 -4.44 17.38 -14.06
CA LYS A 180 -4.41 18.84 -13.84
C LYS A 180 -4.89 19.30 -12.47
N ASP A 181 -5.53 18.42 -11.69
CA ASP A 181 -5.82 18.67 -10.28
C ASP A 181 -5.01 17.69 -9.42
N THR A 182 -3.82 18.12 -9.01
CA THR A 182 -2.73 17.36 -8.37
C THR A 182 -3.04 16.81 -6.97
N HIS A 183 -4.28 16.40 -6.68
CA HIS A 183 -4.71 15.95 -5.36
C HIS A 183 -5.41 14.58 -5.35
N ILE A 184 -5.54 13.88 -6.48
CA ILE A 184 -6.20 12.56 -6.50
C ILE A 184 -5.52 11.54 -7.44
N ILE A 185 -4.19 11.45 -7.39
CA ILE A 185 -3.59 10.12 -7.13
C ILE A 185 -3.85 9.95 -5.64
N THR A 186 -4.42 8.85 -5.14
CA THR A 186 -4.73 8.66 -3.71
C THR A 186 -3.46 8.68 -2.88
N MET A 187 -3.01 9.89 -2.65
CA MET A 187 -2.06 10.31 -1.69
C MET A 187 -2.73 10.08 -0.36
N LYS A 188 -2.46 8.93 0.27
CA LYS A 188 -2.27 8.92 1.71
C LYS A 188 -1.02 9.77 2.00
N ILE A 189 -1.09 11.08 1.69
CA ILE A 189 -0.17 12.08 2.25
C ILE A 189 -0.45 12.00 3.74
N LEU A 190 0.44 11.34 4.46
CA LEU A 190 0.64 11.69 5.86
C LEU A 190 0.83 13.21 5.90
N PRO A 191 0.03 13.95 6.68
CA PRO A 191 -0.04 15.39 6.56
C PRO A 191 1.30 16.01 6.99
N GLN A 192 2.16 16.30 6.01
CA GLN A 192 3.16 17.36 6.09
C GLN A 192 2.78 18.41 5.06
N LYS A 193 1.73 19.18 5.40
CA LYS A 193 1.13 20.22 4.58
C LYS A 193 1.99 21.49 4.48
N GLU A 194 3.32 21.37 4.56
CA GLU A 194 4.20 22.53 4.84
C GLU A 194 5.48 22.62 4.00
N LEU A 195 5.70 21.75 2.99
CA LEU A 195 6.95 21.78 2.21
C LEU A 195 6.82 22.20 0.74
N LEU A 196 5.74 22.90 0.36
CA LEU A 196 5.59 23.53 -0.95
C LEU A 196 4.91 24.91 -0.83
N ARG A 197 5.49 25.77 0.01
CA ARG A 197 5.43 27.23 -0.12
C ARG A 197 6.85 27.76 -0.18
#